data_AF-A0A7S1F6S0-F1
#
_entry.id   AF-A0A7S1F6S0-F1
#
_cell.length_a   1.000
_cell.length_b   1.000
_cell.length_c   1.000
_cell.angle_alpha   90.00
_cell.angle_beta   90.00
_cell.angle_gamma   90.00
#
_symmetry.space_group_name_H-M   'P 1'
#
loop_
_entity.id
_entity.type
_entity.pdbx_description
1 polymer ?
#
loop_
_entity_poly.entity_id
_entity_poly.type
_entity_poly.pdbx_seq_one_letter_code
_entity_poly.pdbx_strand_id
1 'polypeptide(L)'
;SARTCASLFDGVGLLPVHEMSYITSGGRKWQLWTPHGHVVLARMLVNNIFFQMSLCVLILMYTIFVGIRSNHCANASFAKVSEKSDARMTVATPHWMQVVELLFNVAFAAELLLRVYVLRSRFLSLHDRRWNMFDVFAVALSFAEYPARVLKSLTISVLVRRAGRTAQ
;
A
#
# COMPACT_ATOMS: atom_id res chain seq x y z
N SER A 1 29.54 28.43 28.94
CA SER A 1 28.11 28.16 28.73
C SER A 1 27.75 28.28 27.25
N ALA A 2 28.15 27.31 26.40
CA ALA A 2 27.88 27.34 24.95
C ALA A 2 28.17 26.01 24.20
N ARG A 3 27.91 24.82 24.77
CA ARG A 3 28.19 23.54 24.07
C ARG A 3 27.09 22.47 24.13
N THR A 4 25.87 22.81 24.54
CA THR A 4 24.86 21.77 24.83
C THR A 4 23.58 21.84 23.99
N CYS A 5 23.57 22.59 22.88
CA CYS A 5 22.35 22.69 22.03
C CYS A 5 22.47 22.04 20.65
N ALA A 6 23.58 21.40 20.30
CA ALA A 6 23.78 20.85 18.95
C ALA A 6 23.24 19.42 18.75
N SER A 7 22.85 18.69 19.81
CA SER A 7 22.51 17.27 19.70
C SER A 7 21.01 16.96 19.57
N LEU A 8 20.14 17.97 19.43
CA LEU A 8 18.68 17.75 19.39
C LEU A 8 18.11 17.60 17.96
N PHE A 9 18.93 17.79 16.92
CA PHE A 9 18.46 17.73 15.52
C PHE A 9 19.05 16.58 14.69
N ASP A 10 19.86 15.70 15.27
CA ASP A 10 20.44 14.54 14.56
C ASP A 10 19.43 13.40 14.27
N GLY A 11 18.16 13.55 14.68
CA GLY A 11 17.10 12.55 14.45
C GLY A 11 16.24 12.76 13.21
N VAL A 12 16.36 13.90 12.52
CA VAL A 12 15.65 14.17 11.26
C VAL A 12 16.65 13.94 10.14
N GLY A 13 16.47 12.86 9.38
CA GLY A 13 17.32 12.42 8.27
C GLY A 13 17.39 13.38 7.07
N LEU A 14 17.63 14.66 7.29
CA LEU A 14 18.14 15.62 6.32
C LEU A 14 19.65 15.43 6.23
N LEU A 15 20.04 14.33 5.57
CA LEU A 15 21.39 14.23 5.03
C LEU A 15 21.65 15.45 4.14
N PRO A 16 22.76 16.17 4.32
CA PRO A 16 23.12 17.26 3.43
C PRO A 16 23.27 16.72 2.00
N VAL A 17 22.45 17.22 1.09
CA VAL A 17 22.47 16.96 -0.36
C VAL A 17 23.68 17.68 -1.00
N HIS A 18 24.87 17.57 -0.42
CA HIS A 18 26.02 18.33 -0.89
C HIS A 18 27.39 17.64 -0.78
N GLU A 19 27.44 16.32 -0.68
CA GLU A 19 28.65 15.58 -1.06
C GLU A 19 28.45 14.88 -2.39
N MET A 20 28.50 15.71 -3.45
CA MET A 20 28.78 15.25 -4.80
C MET A 20 30.24 14.79 -4.80
N SER A 21 30.47 13.49 -4.65
CA SER A 21 31.78 12.87 -4.79
C SER A 21 32.18 12.95 -6.26
N TYR A 22 32.92 14.00 -6.62
CA TYR A 22 33.55 14.13 -7.94
C TYR A 22 34.75 13.17 -7.98
N ILE A 23 34.57 12.02 -8.63
CA ILE A 23 35.70 11.18 -9.05
C ILE A 23 36.37 11.91 -10.22
N THR A 24 37.37 12.74 -9.93
CA THR A 24 38.22 13.35 -10.95
C THR A 24 39.31 12.37 -11.35
N SER A 25 39.02 11.49 -12.32
CA SER A 25 40.06 10.73 -13.01
C SER A 25 40.17 11.23 -14.45
N GLY A 26 41.26 11.93 -14.75
CA GLY A 26 41.76 12.06 -16.12
C GLY A 26 41.13 13.11 -17.04
N GLY A 27 40.84 14.32 -16.55
CA GLY A 27 40.78 15.56 -17.37
C GLY A 27 39.71 15.65 -18.48
N ARG A 28 38.93 14.60 -18.72
CA ARG A 28 37.79 14.62 -19.63
C ARG A 28 36.51 14.64 -18.82
N LYS A 29 35.87 15.82 -18.78
CA LYS A 29 34.53 16.02 -18.25
C LYS A 29 33.53 15.27 -19.14
N TRP A 30 33.42 13.97 -18.96
CA TRP A 30 32.25 13.24 -19.40
C TRP A 30 31.11 13.68 -18.48
N GLN A 31 30.38 14.72 -18.89
CA GLN A 31 29.00 14.87 -18.45
C GLN A 31 28.29 13.65 -18.99
N LEU A 32 28.29 12.57 -18.20
CA LEU A 32 27.44 11.42 -18.44
C LEU A 32 26.03 11.97 -18.30
N TRP A 33 25.47 12.34 -19.44
CA TRP A 33 24.12 12.85 -19.64
C TRP A 33 23.20 11.74 -19.14
N THR A 34 22.93 11.73 -17.85
CA THR A 34 22.08 10.73 -17.24
C THR A 34 20.66 11.09 -17.65
N PRO A 35 19.95 10.23 -18.39
CA PRO A 35 18.56 10.45 -18.78
C PRO A 35 17.65 10.16 -17.57
N HIS A 36 17.89 10.86 -16.46
CA HIS A 36 17.34 10.55 -15.13
C HIS A 36 16.61 11.73 -14.49
N GLY A 37 16.25 12.77 -15.26
CA GLY A 37 15.44 13.89 -14.76
C GLY A 37 14.17 13.41 -14.03
N HIS A 38 13.52 12.37 -14.55
CA HIS A 38 12.34 11.75 -13.92
C HIS A 38 12.63 11.16 -12.53
N VAL A 39 13.83 10.64 -12.28
CA VAL A 39 14.24 10.04 -11.00
C VAL A 39 14.56 11.11 -9.96
N VAL A 40 15.01 12.30 -10.41
CA VAL A 40 15.25 13.46 -9.55
C VAL A 40 13.92 14.10 -9.14
N LEU A 41 13.00 14.29 -10.08
CA LEU A 41 11.65 14.79 -9.79
C LEU A 41 10.88 13.85 -8.86
N ALA A 42 10.93 12.54 -9.10
CA ALA A 42 10.29 11.56 -8.23
C ALA A 42 10.87 11.59 -6.80
N ARG A 43 12.18 11.79 -6.64
CA ARG A 43 12.80 11.98 -5.32
C ARG A 43 12.32 13.24 -4.62
N MET A 44 12.24 14.37 -5.34
CA MET A 44 11.76 15.63 -4.77
C MET A 44 10.30 15.52 -4.33
N LEU A 45 9.48 14.78 -5.09
CA LEU A 45 8.07 14.56 -4.79
C LEU A 45 7.87 13.66 -3.56
N VAL A 46 8.60 12.53 -3.49
CA VAL A 46 8.53 11.58 -2.35
C VAL A 46 9.10 12.17 -1.06
N ASN A 47 10.14 12.99 -1.14
CA ASN A 47 10.78 13.58 0.03
C ASN A 47 10.06 14.82 0.57
N ASN A 48 8.91 15.17 -0.02
CA ASN A 48 8.13 16.31 0.42
C ASN A 48 7.28 15.94 1.65
N ILE A 49 7.36 16.74 2.71
CA ILE A 49 6.58 16.52 3.94
C ILE A 49 5.07 16.54 3.69
N PHE A 50 4.59 17.35 2.73
CA PHE A 50 3.18 17.37 2.35
C PHE A 50 2.73 16.02 1.77
N PHE A 51 3.61 15.35 1.02
CA PHE A 51 3.36 14.03 0.46
C PHE A 51 3.32 12.96 1.57
N GLN A 52 4.20 13.04 2.56
CA GLN A 52 4.18 12.13 3.71
C GLN A 52 2.93 12.33 4.58
N MET A 53 2.55 13.59 4.83
CA MET A 53 1.35 13.90 5.61
C MET A 53 0.06 13.47 4.90
N SER A 54 -0.02 13.65 3.58
CA SER A 54 -1.19 13.19 2.83
C SER A 54 -1.35 11.68 2.90
N LEU A 55 -0.24 10.93 2.91
CA LEU A 55 -0.28 9.47 3.08
C LEU A 55 -0.75 9.04 4.46
N CYS A 56 -0.26 9.69 5.52
CA CYS A 56 -0.76 9.42 6.87
C CYS A 56 -2.28 9.63 6.95
N VAL A 57 -2.78 10.73 6.37
CA VAL A 57 -4.23 11.00 6.31
C VAL A 57 -4.96 9.92 5.51
N LEU A 58 -4.41 9.49 4.38
CA LEU A 58 -5.00 8.47 3.51
C LEU A 58 -5.08 7.10 4.22
N ILE A 59 -4.05 6.73 4.99
CA ILE A 59 -4.03 5.52 5.85
C ILE A 59 -5.09 5.61 6.93
N LEU A 60 -5.16 6.73 7.67
CA LEU A 60 -6.16 6.93 8.71
C LEU A 60 -7.59 6.89 8.15
N MET A 61 -7.81 7.50 7.00
CA MET A 61 -9.10 7.47 6.33
C MET A 61 -9.47 6.05 5.87
N TYR A 62 -8.52 5.29 5.34
CA TYR A 62 -8.72 3.90 4.95
C TYR A 62 -9.03 2.99 6.14
N THR A 63 -8.36 3.15 7.27
CA THR A 63 -8.63 2.33 8.48
C THR A 63 -10.01 2.60 9.06
N ILE A 64 -10.44 3.87 9.09
CA ILE A 64 -11.81 4.26 9.48
C ILE A 64 -12.83 3.59 8.54
N PHE A 65 -12.60 3.66 7.24
CA PHE A 65 -13.47 3.07 6.23
C PHE A 65 -13.60 1.55 6.38
N VAL A 66 -12.49 0.83 6.59
CA VAL A 66 -12.49 -0.61 6.86
C VAL A 66 -13.24 -0.93 8.15
N GLY A 67 -13.13 -0.09 9.18
CA GLY A 67 -13.89 -0.20 10.42
C GLY A 67 -15.41 -0.12 10.20
N ILE A 68 -15.86 0.89 9.44
CA ILE A 68 -17.27 1.07 9.06
C ILE A 68 -17.78 -0.17 8.30
N ARG A 69 -16.99 -0.69 7.35
CA ARG A 69 -17.32 -1.92 6.61
C ARG A 69 -17.49 -3.13 7.52
N SER A 70 -16.55 -3.31 8.44
CA SER A 70 -16.57 -4.41 9.40
C SER A 70 -17.84 -4.36 10.25
N ASN A 71 -18.20 -3.17 10.73
CA ASN A 71 -19.42 -2.95 11.51
C ASN A 71 -20.70 -3.27 10.71
N HIS A 72 -20.79 -2.83 9.45
CA HIS A 72 -21.92 -3.18 8.59
C HIS A 72 -22.02 -4.68 8.33
N CYS A 73 -20.89 -5.36 8.10
CA CYS A 73 -20.85 -6.80 7.87
C CYS A 73 -21.26 -7.59 9.12
N ALA A 74 -20.79 -7.15 10.31
CA ALA A 74 -21.16 -7.75 11.58
C ALA A 74 -22.67 -7.62 11.85
N ASN A 75 -23.22 -6.42 11.69
CA ASN A 75 -24.65 -6.17 11.89
C ASN A 75 -25.52 -6.97 10.91
N ALA A 76 -25.11 -7.06 9.64
CA ALA A 76 -25.80 -7.88 8.64
C ALA A 76 -25.74 -9.39 8.96
N SER A 77 -24.69 -9.85 9.65
CA SER A 77 -24.55 -11.24 10.07
C SER A 77 -25.46 -11.55 11.26
N PHE A 78 -25.58 -10.65 12.24
CA PHE A 78 -26.47 -10.83 13.39
C PHE A 78 -27.95 -10.81 13.01
N ALA A 79 -28.36 -9.93 12.08
CA ALA A 79 -29.73 -9.90 11.57
C ALA A 79 -30.15 -11.24 10.96
N LYS A 80 -29.23 -11.92 10.25
CA LYS A 80 -29.47 -13.22 9.61
C LYS A 80 -29.48 -14.40 10.57
N VAL A 81 -28.81 -14.31 11.72
CA VAL A 81 -28.85 -15.38 12.73
C VAL A 81 -30.20 -15.42 13.46
N SER A 82 -30.90 -14.28 13.50
CA SER A 82 -32.22 -14.20 14.15
C SER A 82 -33.36 -14.76 13.28
N GLU A 83 -33.23 -14.73 11.96
CA GLU A 83 -34.14 -15.41 11.03
C GLU A 83 -33.57 -16.80 10.66
N LYS A 84 -34.13 -17.87 11.22
CA LYS A 84 -33.77 -19.28 10.96
C LYS A 84 -34.03 -19.73 9.51
N SER A 85 -33.45 -19.10 8.50
CA SER A 85 -33.57 -19.53 7.10
C SER A 85 -32.20 -19.62 6.42
N ASP A 86 -31.87 -20.85 6.01
CA ASP A 86 -30.65 -21.33 5.34
C ASP A 86 -30.28 -20.67 3.99
N ALA A 87 -30.81 -19.48 3.70
CA ALA A 87 -30.40 -18.74 2.52
C ALA A 87 -29.04 -18.08 2.82
N ARG A 88 -27.95 -18.73 2.38
CA ARG A 88 -26.61 -18.14 2.19
C ARG A 88 -26.68 -16.98 1.17
N MET A 89 -27.37 -15.91 1.50
CA MET A 89 -27.35 -14.69 0.72
C MET A 89 -26.08 -13.94 1.09
N THR A 90 -25.19 -13.82 0.12
CA THR A 90 -24.09 -12.86 0.12
C THR A 90 -24.62 -11.51 0.59
N VAL A 91 -24.07 -10.98 1.69
CA VAL A 91 -24.35 -9.59 2.10
C VAL A 91 -23.92 -8.71 0.93
N ALA A 92 -24.88 -8.17 0.20
CA ALA A 92 -24.61 -7.29 -0.93
C ALA A 92 -23.96 -6.02 -0.37
N THR A 93 -22.63 -5.93 -0.50
CA THR A 93 -21.92 -4.69 -0.19
C THR A 93 -22.39 -3.62 -1.17
N PRO A 94 -22.76 -2.42 -0.67
CA PRO A 94 -23.26 -1.37 -1.55
C PRO A 94 -22.18 -0.94 -2.55
N HIS A 95 -22.58 -0.63 -3.78
CA HIS A 95 -21.66 -0.37 -4.89
C HIS A 95 -20.68 0.78 -4.58
N TRP A 96 -21.14 1.85 -3.92
CA TRP A 96 -20.28 2.99 -3.57
C TRP A 96 -19.09 2.56 -2.70
N MET A 97 -19.29 1.58 -1.83
CA MET A 97 -18.26 1.07 -0.93
C MET A 97 -17.16 0.33 -1.70
N GLN A 98 -17.54 -0.47 -2.69
CA GLN A 98 -16.59 -1.18 -3.54
C GLN A 98 -15.72 -0.21 -4.37
N VAL A 99 -16.31 0.89 -4.84
CA VAL A 99 -15.59 1.94 -5.60
C VAL A 99 -14.58 2.66 -4.71
N VAL A 100 -14.98 3.04 -3.50
CA VAL A 100 -14.09 3.71 -2.54
C VAL A 100 -12.92 2.80 -2.15
N GLU A 101 -13.19 1.52 -1.89
CA GLU A 101 -12.15 0.53 -1.60
C GLU A 101 -11.14 0.37 -2.75
N LEU A 102 -11.63 0.29 -3.99
CA LEU A 102 -10.78 0.23 -5.17
C LEU A 102 -9.90 1.48 -5.29
N LEU A 103 -10.48 2.66 -5.06
CA LEU A 103 -9.76 3.93 -5.16
C LEU A 103 -8.61 4.02 -4.14
N PHE A 104 -8.85 3.63 -2.88
CA PHE A 104 -7.78 3.57 -1.88
C PHE A 104 -6.69 2.56 -2.24
N ASN A 105 -7.08 1.37 -2.68
CA ASN A 105 -6.11 0.34 -3.09
C ASN A 105 -5.24 0.81 -4.26
N VAL A 106 -5.82 1.48 -5.26
CA VAL A 106 -5.07 2.05 -6.39
C VAL A 106 -4.15 3.18 -5.93
N ALA A 107 -4.61 4.06 -5.04
CA ALA A 107 -3.78 5.14 -4.50
C ALA A 107 -2.57 4.60 -3.74
N PHE A 108 -2.74 3.61 -2.86
CA PHE A 108 -1.64 2.95 -2.16
C PHE A 108 -0.71 2.19 -3.09
N ALA A 109 -1.25 1.50 -4.10
CA ALA A 109 -0.42 0.79 -5.07
C ALA A 109 0.44 1.77 -5.89
N ALA A 110 -0.14 2.88 -6.36
CA ALA A 110 0.59 3.90 -7.10
C ALA A 110 1.69 4.56 -6.25
N GLU A 111 1.40 4.84 -4.99
CA GLU A 111 2.38 5.37 -4.05
C GLU A 111 3.51 4.38 -3.74
N LEU A 112 3.18 3.11 -3.48
CA LEU A 112 4.18 2.08 -3.27
C LEU A 112 5.09 1.93 -4.51
N LEU A 113 4.50 1.92 -5.72
CA LEU A 113 5.26 1.86 -6.96
C LEU A 113 6.19 3.07 -7.11
N LEU A 114 5.75 4.27 -6.71
CA LEU A 114 6.59 5.47 -6.72
C LEU A 114 7.77 5.33 -5.75
N ARG A 115 7.54 4.84 -4.51
CA ARG A 115 8.62 4.56 -3.55
C ARG A 115 9.60 3.51 -4.07
N VAL A 116 9.09 2.40 -4.62
CA VAL A 116 9.92 1.34 -5.21
C VAL A 116 10.72 1.87 -6.40
N TYR A 117 10.14 2.71 -7.24
CA TYR A 117 10.83 3.30 -8.39
C TYR A 117 11.97 4.22 -7.96
N VAL A 118 11.73 5.05 -6.94
CA VAL A 118 12.74 5.99 -6.40
C VAL A 118 13.88 5.25 -5.69
N LEU A 119 13.57 4.23 -4.90
CA LEU A 119 14.55 3.53 -4.07
C LEU A 119 15.17 2.29 -4.76
N ARG A 120 14.63 1.81 -5.87
CA ARG A 120 15.11 0.74 -6.77
C ARG A 120 15.80 -0.45 -6.06
N SER A 121 17.11 -0.40 -5.82
CA SER A 121 17.87 -1.47 -5.14
C SER A 121 18.17 -1.19 -3.66
N ARG A 122 18.11 0.08 -3.23
CA ARG A 122 18.26 0.48 -1.83
C ARG A 122 17.02 0.19 -0.99
N PHE A 123 15.87 -0.02 -1.62
CA PHE A 123 14.60 -0.30 -0.94
C PHE A 123 14.66 -1.55 -0.04
N LEU A 124 15.41 -2.58 -0.46
CA LEU A 124 15.60 -3.84 0.28
C LEU A 124 16.92 -3.88 1.07
N SER A 125 17.76 -2.85 0.97
CA SER A 125 19.12 -2.87 1.53
C SER A 125 19.36 -1.87 2.67
N LEU A 126 18.44 -0.93 2.93
CA LEU A 126 18.56 0.07 3.99
C LEU A 126 17.97 -0.39 5.34
N HIS A 127 18.39 0.29 6.41
CA HIS A 127 18.02 0.03 7.81
C HIS A 127 16.50 -0.08 8.04
N ASP A 128 15.68 0.63 7.24
CA ASP A 128 14.21 0.64 7.34
C ASP A 128 13.50 -0.48 6.57
N ARG A 129 14.20 -1.56 6.24
CA ARG A 129 13.66 -2.68 5.43
C ARG A 129 12.35 -3.26 6.00
N ARG A 130 12.17 -3.26 7.32
CA ARG A 130 10.97 -3.80 7.99
C ARG A 130 9.70 -3.04 7.60
N TRP A 131 9.76 -1.71 7.57
CA TRP A 131 8.62 -0.86 7.20
C TRP A 131 8.29 -0.96 5.71
N ASN A 132 9.32 -0.95 4.86
CA ASN A 132 9.13 -1.15 3.42
C ASN A 132 8.54 -2.53 3.07
N MET A 133 8.92 -3.58 3.80
CA MET A 133 8.32 -4.90 3.62
C MET A 133 6.85 -4.93 4.05
N PHE A 134 6.49 -4.20 5.10
CA PHE A 134 5.09 -4.09 5.54
C PHE A 134 4.23 -3.47 4.44
N ASP A 135 4.68 -2.37 3.81
CA ASP A 135 3.94 -1.73 2.73
C ASP A 135 3.80 -2.65 1.50
N VAL A 136 4.87 -3.36 1.12
CA VAL A 136 4.82 -4.37 0.04
C VAL A 136 3.85 -5.50 0.37
N PHE A 137 3.83 -5.96 1.62
CA PHE A 137 2.93 -7.01 2.07
C PHE A 137 1.47 -6.55 2.11
N ALA A 138 1.22 -5.31 2.55
CA ALA A 138 -0.10 -4.71 2.55
C ALA A 138 -0.67 -4.64 1.13
N VAL A 139 0.11 -4.17 0.16
CA VAL A 139 -0.31 -4.14 -1.26
C VAL A 139 -0.46 -5.56 -1.81
N ALA A 140 0.45 -6.48 -1.50
CA ALA A 140 0.33 -7.88 -1.93
C ALA A 140 -0.95 -8.56 -1.40
N LEU A 141 -1.35 -8.28 -0.15
CA LEU A 141 -2.61 -8.73 0.43
C LEU A 141 -3.83 -8.18 -0.33
N SER A 142 -3.82 -6.90 -0.69
CA SER A 142 -4.89 -6.30 -1.51
C SER A 142 -4.98 -6.96 -2.89
N PHE A 143 -3.86 -7.31 -3.52
CA PHE A 143 -3.86 -8.06 -4.78
C PHE A 143 -4.26 -9.53 -4.61
N ALA A 144 -3.93 -10.16 -3.49
CA ALA A 144 -4.27 -11.55 -3.18
C ALA A 144 -5.78 -11.76 -2.98
N GLU A 145 -6.53 -10.70 -2.73
CA GLU A 145 -7.99 -10.78 -2.60
C GLU A 145 -8.69 -11.14 -3.93
N TYR A 146 -8.09 -10.80 -5.07
CA TYR A 146 -8.61 -11.17 -6.40
C TYR A 146 -8.58 -12.69 -6.66
N PRO A 147 -7.44 -13.39 -6.56
CA PRO A 147 -7.42 -14.85 -6.72
C PRO A 147 -8.24 -15.56 -5.66
N ALA A 148 -8.32 -15.04 -4.42
CA ALA A 148 -9.17 -15.61 -3.37
C ALA A 148 -10.67 -15.56 -3.73
N ARG A 149 -11.15 -14.47 -4.35
CA ARG A 149 -12.53 -14.36 -4.84
C ARG A 149 -12.82 -15.37 -5.96
N VAL A 150 -11.86 -15.56 -6.88
CA VAL A 150 -11.98 -16.55 -7.96
C VAL A 150 -12.04 -17.97 -7.41
N LEU A 151 -11.16 -18.33 -6.46
CA LEU A 151 -11.18 -19.65 -5.82
C LEU A 151 -12.49 -19.93 -5.09
N LYS A 152 -13.04 -18.94 -4.37
CA LYS A 152 -14.33 -19.09 -3.68
C LYS A 152 -15.47 -19.34 -4.67
N SER A 153 -15.53 -18.57 -5.76
CA SER A 153 -16.53 -18.75 -6.82
C SER A 153 -16.46 -20.14 -7.46
N LEU A 154 -15.24 -20.62 -7.76
CA LEU A 154 -15.03 -21.96 -8.32
C LEU A 154 -15.43 -23.06 -7.32
N THR A 155 -15.03 -22.94 -6.06
CA THR A 155 -15.35 -23.94 -5.02
C THR A 155 -16.86 -24.06 -4.81
N ILE A 156 -17.58 -22.93 -4.77
CA ILE A 156 -19.05 -22.92 -4.67
C ILE A 156 -19.67 -23.58 -5.91
N SER A 157 -19.20 -23.23 -7.11
CA SER A 157 -19.70 -23.80 -8.36
C SER A 157 -19.50 -25.32 -8.43
N VAL A 158 -18.36 -25.81 -7.93
CA VAL A 158 -18.06 -27.25 -7.87
C VAL A 158 -18.94 -27.95 -6.82
N LEU A 159 -19.15 -27.33 -5.65
CA LEU A 159 -20.01 -27.88 -4.61
C LEU A 159 -21.49 -27.95 -5.05
N VAL A 160 -22.00 -26.90 -5.70
CA VAL A 160 -23.35 -26.90 -6.29
C VAL A 160 -23.49 -27.98 -7.35
N ARG A 161 -22.50 -28.14 -8.24
CA ARG A 161 -22.49 -29.25 -9.23
C ARG A 161 -22.46 -30.64 -8.59
N ARG A 162 -21.80 -30.80 -7.45
CA ARG A 162 -21.76 -32.09 -6.72
C ARG A 162 -23.08 -32.39 -6.03
N ALA A 163 -23.70 -31.41 -5.37
CA ALA A 163 -24.98 -31.57 -4.69
C ALA A 163 -26.14 -31.89 -5.66
N GLY A 164 -26.11 -31.33 -6.88
CA GLY A 164 -27.12 -31.62 -7.91
C GLY A 164 -27.06 -33.06 -8.45
N ARG A 165 -25.90 -33.74 -8.39
CA ARG A 165 -25.77 -35.13 -8.85
C ARG A 165 -26.26 -36.17 -7.84
N THR A 166 -26.36 -35.82 -6.56
CA THR A 166 -26.82 -36.74 -5.50
C THR A 166 -28.33 -36.68 -5.28
N ALA A 167 -29.02 -35.74 -5.90
CA ALA A 167 -30.47 -35.54 -5.78
C ALA A 167 -31.28 -36.15 -6.94
N GLN A 168 -30.61 -36.85 -7.86
CA GLN A 168 -31.18 -37.48 -9.04
C GLN A 168 -30.95 -38.99 -8.96
#